data_AF-A0A835WWA6-F1
#
_entry.id   AF-A0A835WWA6-F1
#
_cell.length_a   1.000
_cell.length_b   1.000
_cell.length_c   1.000
_cell.angle_alpha   90.00
_cell.angle_beta   90.00
_cell.angle_gamma   90.00
#
_symmetry.space_group_name_H-M   'P 1'
#
loop_
_entity.id
_entity.type
_entity.pdbx_description
1 polymer ?
#
loop_
_entity_poly.entity_id
_entity_poly.type
_entity_poly.pdbx_seq_one_letter_code
_entity_poly.pdbx_strand_id
1 'polypeptide(L)'
;MRPPEQGCLVLDFLPEKPTDPATAVALAAGLGTAGVLRVRRRKGPLQGRALRTRLETRFPDGMSDAAVLATVEQLNSTWNTRLQLLTNDCRHYSAALLTALTGRNYRLEDVQIR
;
A
#
# COMPACT_ATOMS: atom_id res chain seq x y z
N MET A 1 25.82 12.25 -18.63
CA MET A 1 24.39 11.85 -18.61
C MET A 1 23.94 11.75 -17.16
N ARG A 2 22.99 12.59 -16.74
CA ARG A 2 22.30 12.40 -15.46
C ARG A 2 21.38 11.17 -15.63
N PRO A 3 21.35 10.21 -14.69
CA PRO A 3 20.35 9.14 -14.76
C PRO A 3 18.96 9.77 -14.81
N PRO A 4 17.98 9.19 -15.55
CA PRO A 4 16.61 9.68 -15.50
C PRO A 4 16.17 9.74 -14.04
N GLU A 5 15.50 10.83 -13.65
CA GLU A 5 14.97 10.97 -12.30
C GLU A 5 13.94 9.85 -12.07
N GLN A 6 14.38 8.73 -11.49
CA GLN A 6 13.52 7.59 -11.17
C GLN A 6 12.56 8.07 -10.09
N GLY A 7 11.31 8.29 -10.48
CA GLY A 7 10.20 8.53 -9.57
C GLY A 7 9.64 7.21 -9.04
N CYS A 8 8.96 7.27 -7.91
CA CYS A 8 8.17 6.16 -7.41
C CYS A 8 6.79 6.62 -6.96
N LEU A 9 5.82 5.72 -7.07
CA LEU A 9 4.50 5.87 -6.49
C LEU A 9 4.51 5.19 -5.11
N VAL A 10 4.12 5.94 -4.08
CA VAL A 10 4.00 5.45 -2.71
C VAL A 10 2.52 5.35 -2.37
N LEU A 11 2.11 4.17 -1.94
CA LEU A 11 0.74 3.82 -1.60
C LEU A 11 0.71 3.41 -0.13
N ASP A 12 -0.07 4.11 0.68
CA ASP A 12 -0.18 3.83 2.11
C ASP A 12 -1.64 3.60 2.50
N PHE A 13 -1.89 2.62 3.38
CA PHE A 13 -3.13 2.50 4.13
C PHE A 13 -2.79 2.58 5.62
N LEU A 14 -3.23 3.64 6.28
CA LEU A 14 -2.87 3.93 7.68
C LEU A 14 -4.06 4.54 8.42
N PRO A 15 -4.02 4.61 9.76
CA PRO A 15 -5.06 5.30 10.51
C PRO A 15 -5.12 6.79 10.13
N GLU A 16 -6.30 7.39 10.20
CA GLU A 16 -6.46 8.83 9.97
C GLU A 16 -5.62 9.67 10.95
N LYS A 17 -5.57 9.24 12.22
CA LYS A 17 -4.81 9.86 13.32
C LYS A 17 -3.75 8.91 13.87
N PRO A 18 -2.65 8.64 13.14
CA PRO A 18 -1.70 7.59 13.49
C PRO A 18 -0.90 7.90 14.77
N THR A 19 -0.82 9.16 15.20
CA THR A 19 -0.09 9.59 16.39
C THR A 19 -0.99 9.77 17.62
N ASP A 20 -2.30 9.53 17.48
CA ASP A 20 -3.24 9.63 18.59
C ASP A 20 -3.19 8.36 19.45
N PRO A 21 -2.88 8.44 20.76
CA PRO A 21 -2.87 7.28 21.65
C PRO A 21 -4.19 6.50 21.66
N ALA A 22 -5.34 7.17 21.50
CA ALA A 22 -6.64 6.49 21.46
C ALA A 22 -6.76 5.58 20.23
N THR A 23 -6.17 5.98 19.10
CA THR A 23 -6.11 5.15 17.88
C THR A 23 -5.29 3.90 18.14
N ALA A 24 -4.13 4.04 18.81
CA ALA A 24 -3.29 2.90 19.15
C ALA A 24 -4.00 1.92 20.10
N VAL A 25 -4.66 2.42 21.14
CA VAL A 25 -5.42 1.59 22.09
C VAL A 25 -6.57 0.86 21.39
N ALA A 26 -7.34 1.56 20.55
CA ALA A 26 -8.44 0.95 19.82
C ALA A 26 -7.96 -0.22 18.93
N LEU A 27 -6.90 0.00 18.16
CA LEU A 27 -6.31 -1.03 17.31
C LEU A 27 -5.75 -2.20 18.11
N ALA A 28 -5.05 -1.93 19.21
CA ALA A 28 -4.51 -2.97 20.10
C ALA A 28 -5.61 -3.81 20.76
N ALA A 29 -6.77 -3.19 21.04
CA ALA A 29 -7.97 -3.88 21.53
C ALA A 29 -8.73 -4.64 20.44
N GLY A 30 -8.21 -4.68 19.20
CA GLY A 30 -8.86 -5.34 18.05
C GLY A 30 -10.05 -4.57 17.49
N LEU A 31 -10.27 -3.32 17.92
CA LEU A 31 -11.31 -2.44 17.39
C LEU A 31 -10.87 -1.83 16.06
N GLY A 32 -11.84 -1.50 15.22
CA GLY A 32 -11.59 -0.80 13.96
C GLY A 32 -11.54 0.72 14.15
N THR A 33 -10.66 1.39 13.40
CA THR A 33 -10.54 2.86 13.37
C THR A 33 -10.74 3.39 11.95
N ALA A 34 -10.98 4.70 11.82
CA ALA A 34 -10.95 5.36 10.51
C ALA A 34 -9.54 5.24 9.92
N GLY A 35 -9.46 4.71 8.71
CA GLY A 35 -8.24 4.59 7.91
C GLY A 35 -8.29 5.51 6.69
N VAL A 36 -7.12 5.81 6.16
CA VAL A 36 -6.94 6.66 4.98
C VAL A 36 -6.02 5.97 3.98
N LEU A 37 -6.41 6.05 2.71
CA LEU A 37 -5.60 5.61 1.58
C LEU A 37 -4.84 6.83 1.05
N ARG A 38 -3.51 6.76 1.02
CA ARG A 38 -2.67 7.84 0.52
C ARG A 38 -1.93 7.38 -0.73
N VAL A 39 -2.01 8.20 -1.77
CA VAL A 39 -1.27 8.03 -3.02
C VAL A 39 -0.32 9.21 -3.19
N ARG A 40 0.98 8.96 -3.27
CA ARG A 40 2.00 10.02 -3.33
C ARG A 40 3.02 9.71 -4.42
N ARG A 41 3.25 10.66 -5.34
CA ARG A 41 4.41 10.60 -6.23
C ARG A 41 5.63 11.17 -5.51
N ARG A 42 6.74 10.44 -5.50
CA ARG A 42 8.00 10.90 -4.95
C ARG A 42 9.06 10.91 -6.05
N LYS A 43 9.79 12.01 -6.12
CA LYS A 43 10.97 12.14 -6.98
C LYS A 43 12.20 11.71 -6.19
N GLY A 44 13.08 10.95 -6.84
CA GLY A 44 14.32 10.49 -6.25
C GLY A 44 14.17 9.22 -5.41
N PRO A 45 15.30 8.69 -4.91
CA PRO A 45 15.32 7.42 -4.19
C PRO A 45 14.54 7.52 -2.88
N LEU A 46 13.78 6.47 -2.55
CA LEU A 46 13.18 6.31 -1.23
C LEU A 46 14.30 6.21 -0.19
N GLN A 47 14.53 7.32 0.52
CA GLN A 47 15.46 7.37 1.66
C GLN A 47 14.76 6.87 2.92
N GLY A 48 15.44 6.02 3.68
CA GLY A 48 14.94 5.40 4.91
C GLY A 48 14.77 3.90 4.81
N ARG A 49 14.55 3.26 5.98
CA ARG A 49 14.05 1.89 6.08
C ARG A 49 12.56 1.89 5.75
N ALA A 50 12.20 2.27 4.52
CA ALA A 50 10.92 1.82 3.99
C ALA A 50 10.98 0.30 4.07
N LEU A 51 9.95 -0.31 4.65
CA LEU A 51 9.72 -1.75 4.57
C LEU A 51 9.68 -2.11 3.10
N ARG A 52 10.85 -2.46 2.56
CA ARG A 52 10.99 -2.92 1.19
C ARG A 52 10.51 -4.35 1.23
N THR A 53 9.19 -4.53 1.10
CA THR A 53 8.65 -5.80 0.67
C THR A 53 9.35 -6.08 -0.66
N ARG A 54 10.33 -6.97 -0.66
CA ARG A 54 11.08 -7.36 -1.86
C ARG A 54 10.17 -8.25 -2.68
N LEU A 55 9.17 -7.62 -3.27
CA LEU A 55 8.27 -8.24 -4.21
C LEU A 55 9.01 -8.22 -5.53
N GLU A 56 9.64 -9.35 -5.87
CA GLU A 56 10.11 -9.62 -7.22
C GLU A 56 8.89 -9.84 -8.15
N THR A 57 8.03 -8.83 -8.22
CA THR A 57 6.80 -8.88 -8.99
C THR A 57 7.06 -8.20 -10.30
N ARG A 58 7.17 -9.01 -11.36
CA ARG A 58 7.04 -8.51 -12.72
C ARG A 58 5.59 -8.10 -12.90
N PHE A 59 5.36 -6.80 -13.11
CA PHE A 59 4.10 -6.34 -13.68
C PHE A 59 3.89 -7.05 -15.03
N PRO A 60 2.64 -7.20 -15.48
CA PRO A 60 2.38 -7.65 -16.85
C PRO A 60 3.16 -6.74 -17.80
N ASP A 61 3.87 -7.34 -18.76
CA ASP A 61 4.67 -6.57 -19.72
C ASP A 61 3.79 -5.53 -20.42
N GLY A 62 4.22 -4.27 -20.42
CA GLY A 62 3.53 -3.17 -21.11
C GLY A 62 2.49 -2.39 -20.31
N MET A 63 2.35 -2.60 -19.00
CA MET A 63 1.48 -1.75 -18.17
C MET A 63 2.05 -0.31 -18.10
N SER A 64 1.29 0.68 -18.56
CA SER A 64 1.67 2.09 -18.49
C SER A 64 1.43 2.69 -17.10
N ASP A 65 2.14 3.77 -16.76
CA ASP A 65 1.91 4.52 -15.52
C ASP A 65 0.43 4.94 -15.35
N ALA A 66 -0.24 5.28 -16.46
CA ALA A 66 -1.66 5.63 -16.45
C ALA A 66 -2.55 4.42 -16.09
N ALA A 67 -2.23 3.24 -16.62
CA ALA A 67 -2.94 2.01 -16.28
C ALA A 67 -2.73 1.63 -14.80
N VAL A 68 -1.49 1.73 -14.30
CA VAL A 68 -1.19 1.52 -12.86
C VAL A 68 -2.05 2.42 -11.98
N LEU A 69 -2.12 3.72 -12.30
CA LEU A 69 -2.89 4.68 -11.52
C LEU A 69 -4.40 4.40 -11.60
N ALA A 70 -4.92 4.09 -12.78
CA ALA A 70 -6.33 3.73 -12.93
C ALA A 70 -6.69 2.49 -12.11
N THR A 71 -5.83 1.46 -12.09
CA THR A 71 -6.02 0.27 -11.25
C THR A 71 -6.00 0.62 -9.76
N VAL A 72 -5.08 1.48 -9.32
CA VAL A 72 -5.00 1.94 -7.93
C VAL A 72 -6.25 2.74 -7.54
N GLU A 73 -6.70 3.67 -8.39
CA GLU A 73 -7.91 4.46 -8.15
C GLU A 73 -9.17 3.58 -8.06
N GLN A 74 -9.28 2.59 -8.95
CA GLN A 74 -10.39 1.65 -8.94
C GLN A 74 -10.41 0.78 -7.67
N LEU A 75 -9.26 0.31 -7.21
CA LEU A 75 -9.19 -0.43 -5.94
C LEU A 75 -9.57 0.49 -4.77
N ASN A 76 -9.01 1.70 -4.73
CA ASN A 76 -9.23 2.64 -3.64
C ASN A 76 -10.69 3.08 -3.50
N SER A 77 -11.42 3.22 -4.61
CA SER A 77 -12.83 3.63 -4.59
C SER A 77 -13.75 2.58 -3.97
N THR A 78 -13.33 1.32 -3.94
CA THR A 78 -14.10 0.19 -3.40
C THR A 78 -13.55 -0.36 -2.08
N TRP A 79 -12.38 0.13 -1.65
CA TRP A 79 -11.71 -0.36 -0.46
C TRP A 79 -12.43 0.05 0.82
N ASN A 80 -12.59 -0.91 1.75
CA ASN A 80 -13.13 -0.62 3.07
C ASN A 80 -12.08 0.16 3.90
N THR A 81 -12.34 1.44 4.15
CA THR A 81 -11.43 2.31 4.91
C THR A 81 -11.54 2.15 6.42
N ARG A 82 -12.36 1.23 6.94
CA ARG A 82 -12.35 0.84 8.35
C ARG A 82 -11.12 -0.03 8.63
N LEU A 83 -10.02 0.60 9.06
CA LEU A 83 -8.77 -0.07 9.36
C LEU A 83 -8.91 -0.91 10.63
N GLN A 84 -8.49 -2.18 10.56
CA GLN A 84 -8.49 -3.09 11.70
C GLN A 84 -7.29 -4.03 11.59
N LEU A 85 -6.51 -4.16 12.66
CA LEU A 85 -5.33 -5.02 12.65
C LEU A 85 -5.71 -6.48 12.40
N LEU A 86 -4.89 -7.18 11.62
CA LEU A 86 -5.01 -8.61 11.29
C LEU A 86 -6.21 -8.99 10.42
N THR A 87 -7.16 -8.08 10.15
CA THR A 87 -8.35 -8.36 9.33
C THR A 87 -8.56 -7.37 8.18
N ASN A 88 -8.13 -6.11 8.34
CA ASN A 88 -8.17 -5.10 7.29
C ASN A 88 -7.10 -4.03 7.55
N ASP A 89 -5.84 -4.41 7.37
CA ASP A 89 -4.68 -3.56 7.63
C ASP A 89 -3.84 -3.32 6.35
N CYS A 90 -2.68 -2.67 6.52
CA CYS A 90 -1.80 -2.35 5.41
C CYS A 90 -1.31 -3.59 4.63
N ARG A 91 -1.22 -4.77 5.25
CA ARG A 91 -0.81 -6.01 4.57
C ARG A 91 -1.92 -6.52 3.67
N HIS A 92 -3.16 -6.46 4.14
CA HIS A 92 -4.34 -6.82 3.36
C HIS A 92 -4.47 -5.91 2.14
N TYR A 93 -4.32 -4.60 2.36
CA TYR A 93 -4.33 -3.62 1.27
C TYR A 93 -3.19 -3.84 0.27
N SER A 94 -1.98 -4.12 0.74
CA SER A 94 -0.84 -4.43 -0.13
C SER A 94 -1.07 -5.69 -0.96
N ALA A 95 -1.60 -6.75 -0.37
CA ALA A 95 -1.90 -7.99 -1.09
C ALA A 95 -2.97 -7.77 -2.18
N ALA A 96 -4.01 -7.00 -1.87
CA ALA A 96 -5.05 -6.64 -2.84
C ALA A 96 -4.50 -5.77 -3.98
N LEU A 97 -3.65 -4.78 -3.66
CA LEU A 97 -2.96 -3.97 -4.66
C LEU A 97 -2.11 -4.82 -5.60
N LEU A 98 -1.30 -5.73 -5.07
CA LEU A 98 -0.44 -6.60 -5.89
C LEU A 98 -1.26 -7.54 -6.75
N THR A 99 -2.38 -8.02 -6.22
CA THR A 99 -3.31 -8.85 -6.97
C THR A 99 -3.93 -8.08 -8.12
N ALA A 100 -4.42 -6.87 -7.87
CA ALA A 100 -4.99 -6.00 -8.89
C ALA A 100 -3.98 -5.60 -9.96
N LEU A 101 -2.73 -5.29 -9.57
CA LEU A 101 -1.70 -4.78 -10.48
C LEU A 101 -1.01 -5.86 -11.29
N THR A 102 -0.97 -7.11 -10.80
CA THR A 102 -0.22 -8.18 -11.48
C THR A 102 -1.10 -9.32 -11.99
N GLY A 103 -2.38 -9.35 -11.61
CA GLY A 103 -3.31 -10.44 -11.93
C GLY A 103 -3.00 -11.76 -11.23
N ARG A 104 -1.98 -11.81 -10.36
CA ARG A 104 -1.63 -12.99 -9.56
C ARG A 104 -2.28 -12.90 -8.20
N ASN A 105 -2.68 -14.01 -7.62
CA ASN A 105 -3.29 -14.02 -6.28
C ASN A 105 -2.19 -13.95 -5.19
N TYR A 106 -2.12 -12.86 -4.43
CA TYR A 106 -1.21 -12.72 -3.28
C TYR A 106 -1.95 -12.94 -1.98
N ARG A 107 -1.32 -13.69 -1.09
CA ARG A 107 -1.74 -13.92 0.28
C ARG A 107 -0.95 -13.04 1.24
N LEU A 108 -1.42 -12.96 2.48
CA LEU A 108 -0.74 -12.18 3.53
C LEU A 108 0.67 -12.69 3.83
N GLU A 109 0.93 -13.98 3.62
CA GLU A 109 2.25 -14.61 3.77
C GLU A 109 3.27 -14.14 2.73
N ASP A 110 2.79 -13.73 1.55
CA ASP A 110 3.61 -13.14 0.49
C ASP A 110 3.99 -11.69 0.80
N VAL A 111 3.20 -11.03 1.66
CA VAL A 111 3.43 -9.65 2.12
C VAL A 111 4.14 -9.68 3.48
N GLN A 112 5.45 -9.91 3.43
CA GLN A 112 6.29 -9.90 4.62
C GLN A 112 6.71 -8.48 5.02
N ILE A 113 6.30 -8.08 6.21
CA ILE A 113 6.85 -6.91 6.89
C ILE A 113 8.11 -7.37 7.63
N ARG A 114 9.31 -7.03 7.14
CA ARG A 114 10.60 -7.34 7.77
C ARG A 114 11.24 -6.13 8.43
#